data_AF-A0A3N5A7G9-F1
#
_entry.id   AF-A0A3N5A7G9-F1
#
_cell.length_a   1.000
_cell.length_b   1.000
_cell.length_c   1.000
_cell.angle_alpha   90.00
_cell.angle_beta   90.00
_cell.angle_gamma   90.00
#
_symmetry.space_group_name_H-M   'P 1'
#
loop_
_entity.id
_entity.type
_entity.pdbx_description
1 polymer ?
#
loop_
_entity_poly.entity_id
_entity_poly.type
_entity_poly.pdbx_seq_one_letter_code
_entity_poly.pdbx_strand_id
1 'polypeptide(L)'
;MNATAPTTAETLRSALGGLLDGLPPKQAAAAVERLIANYRGATPTDAPVLRDRSDVAAYAAYRMPATFEAVRSALYGLADAAPQWAPGSHVDVGGGTGAATWAVDAVWDGPRTTTVLDWAEPALALGKELAGRSASAALRSADWRRAVIGAGIALPDADLVTVSYVLGELTQESRRAVVAEAARAGQAVVLIEPGTPEGYLRIREARDQLIASGLKVAAPCPHDGTCPIEVGQDWCHFSARVSRSSLHRKVKGGSLPYEDEKFAYVAATRFPTTPVPSRITRRPQIRKGLVLLDLCGPEETGLGRATVTKRHGDLYKAARDAEWGDQWPPADSPDAPDAPAV
;
A
#
# COMPACT_ATOMS: atom_id res chain seq x y z
N MET A 1 10.25 -33.74 10.42
CA MET A 1 10.33 -32.55 9.54
C MET A 1 9.16 -31.66 9.92
N ASN A 2 9.39 -30.64 10.75
CA ASN A 2 8.33 -29.68 11.09
C ASN A 2 8.13 -28.78 9.88
N ALA A 3 7.03 -28.96 9.15
CA ALA A 3 6.63 -27.98 8.15
C ALA A 3 6.32 -26.68 8.90
N THR A 4 7.06 -25.62 8.59
CA THR A 4 6.78 -24.26 9.07
C THR A 4 5.35 -23.89 8.68
N ALA A 5 4.59 -23.28 9.59
CA ALA A 5 3.25 -22.80 9.27
C ALA A 5 3.31 -21.81 8.09
N PRO A 6 2.34 -21.84 7.16
CA PRO A 6 2.34 -20.92 6.02
C PRO A 6 2.21 -19.48 6.50
N THR A 7 2.90 -18.57 5.82
CA THR A 7 2.81 -17.12 6.06
C THR A 7 1.44 -16.57 5.66
N THR A 8 1.05 -15.41 6.21
CA THR A 8 -0.19 -14.70 5.84
C THR A 8 -0.31 -14.48 4.32
N ALA A 9 0.79 -14.15 3.65
CA ALA A 9 0.83 -13.99 2.20
C ALA A 9 0.59 -15.30 1.43
N GLU A 10 1.15 -16.42 1.91
CA GLU A 10 0.92 -17.75 1.30
C GLU A 10 -0.51 -18.23 1.53
N THR A 11 -1.05 -18.03 2.73
CA THR A 11 -2.45 -18.33 3.04
C THR A 11 -3.41 -17.52 2.17
N LEU A 12 -3.17 -16.21 2.00
CA LEU A 12 -3.98 -15.37 1.11
C LEU A 12 -3.96 -15.90 -0.33
N ARG A 13 -2.75 -16.18 -0.84
CA ARG A 13 -2.58 -16.70 -2.20
C ARG A 13 -3.30 -18.04 -2.40
N SER A 14 -3.22 -18.93 -1.43
CA SER A 14 -3.92 -20.22 -1.45
C SER A 14 -5.44 -20.04 -1.40
N ALA A 15 -5.94 -19.17 -0.52
CA ALA A 15 -7.37 -18.89 -0.38
C ALA A 15 -7.97 -18.28 -1.67
N LEU A 16 -7.27 -17.33 -2.29
CA LEU A 16 -7.65 -16.76 -3.58
C LEU A 16 -7.59 -17.78 -4.72
N GLY A 17 -6.61 -18.68 -4.72
CA GLY A 17 -6.53 -19.80 -5.66
C GLY A 17 -7.76 -20.72 -5.57
N GLY A 18 -8.12 -21.12 -4.35
CA GLY A 18 -9.29 -21.98 -4.12
C GLY A 18 -10.62 -21.32 -4.49
N LEU A 19 -10.75 -19.99 -4.37
CA LEU A 19 -11.95 -19.28 -4.85
C LEU A 19 -12.10 -19.37 -6.37
N LEU A 20 -11.00 -19.29 -7.11
CA LEU A 20 -11.01 -19.35 -8.57
C LEU A 20 -11.28 -20.76 -9.09
N ASP A 21 -10.74 -21.78 -8.44
CA ASP A 21 -10.98 -23.18 -8.80
C ASP A 21 -12.46 -23.57 -8.64
N GLY A 22 -13.19 -22.86 -7.77
CA GLY A 22 -14.64 -23.01 -7.59
C GLY A 22 -15.51 -22.33 -8.66
N LEU A 23 -14.93 -21.53 -9.57
CA LEU A 23 -15.69 -20.82 -10.61
C LEU A 23 -15.62 -21.55 -11.95
N PRO A 24 -16.73 -21.62 -12.73
CA PRO A 24 -16.67 -22.10 -14.11
C PRO A 24 -15.67 -21.27 -14.93
N PRO A 25 -14.73 -21.88 -15.70
CA PRO A 25 -13.66 -21.17 -16.38
C PRO A 25 -14.13 -20.03 -17.31
N LYS A 26 -15.28 -20.20 -17.98
CA LYS A 26 -15.88 -19.17 -18.84
C LYS A 26 -16.40 -17.96 -18.05
N GLN A 27 -16.92 -18.18 -16.84
CA GLN A 27 -17.41 -17.10 -15.98
C GLN A 27 -16.25 -16.33 -15.37
N ALA A 28 -15.20 -17.02 -14.92
CA ALA A 28 -13.99 -16.38 -14.42
C ALA A 28 -13.31 -15.51 -15.50
N ALA A 29 -13.17 -16.03 -16.72
CA ALA A 29 -12.61 -15.26 -17.84
C ALA A 29 -13.46 -14.03 -18.19
N ALA A 30 -14.78 -14.19 -18.33
CA ALA A 30 -15.68 -13.08 -18.65
C ALA A 30 -15.73 -11.99 -17.56
N ALA A 31 -15.66 -12.39 -16.28
CA ALA A 31 -15.60 -11.45 -15.17
C ALA A 31 -14.29 -10.65 -15.17
N VAL A 32 -13.16 -11.31 -15.42
CA VAL A 32 -11.85 -10.62 -15.51
C VAL A 32 -11.76 -9.73 -16.76
N GLU A 33 -12.32 -10.14 -17.90
CA GLU A 33 -12.40 -9.28 -19.10
C GLU A 33 -13.23 -8.00 -18.85
N ARG A 34 -14.39 -8.12 -18.19
CA ARG A 34 -15.20 -6.96 -17.76
C ARG A 34 -14.41 -6.03 -16.83
N LEU A 35 -13.67 -6.60 -15.89
CA LEU A 35 -12.82 -5.84 -14.97
C LEU A 35 -11.69 -5.10 -15.71
N ILE A 36 -11.02 -5.75 -16.66
CA ILE A 36 -9.96 -5.11 -17.47
C ILE A 36 -10.51 -3.95 -18.31
N ALA A 37 -11.71 -4.10 -18.88
CA ALA A 37 -12.36 -3.06 -19.68
C ALA A 37 -12.75 -1.84 -18.84
N ASN A 38 -13.29 -2.06 -17.63
CA ASN A 38 -13.77 -0.98 -16.76
C ASN A 38 -12.63 -0.22 -16.05
N TYR A 39 -11.45 -0.84 -15.88
CA TYR A 39 -10.29 -0.22 -15.21
C TYR A 39 -9.34 0.53 -16.16
N ARG A 40 -9.48 0.35 -17.48
CA ARG A 40 -8.72 1.09 -18.51
C ARG A 40 -9.47 2.33 -19.05
N GLY A 41 -10.69 2.60 -18.57
CA GLY A 41 -11.49 3.77 -18.90
C GLY A 41 -11.89 4.57 -17.67
N ALA A 42 -12.46 5.76 -17.86
CA ALA A 42 -13.07 6.53 -16.78
C ALA A 42 -14.27 5.75 -16.23
N THR A 43 -14.23 5.38 -14.96
CA THR A 43 -15.28 4.59 -14.31
C THR A 43 -16.57 5.41 -14.22
N PRO A 44 -17.69 4.97 -14.81
CA PRO A 44 -18.98 5.60 -14.59
C PRO A 44 -19.43 5.34 -13.14
N THR A 45 -19.83 6.39 -12.43
CA THR A 45 -20.24 6.40 -11.02
C THR A 45 -21.56 5.68 -10.72
N ASP A 46 -22.25 5.14 -11.73
CA ASP A 46 -23.69 4.86 -11.63
C ASP A 46 -24.07 3.37 -11.65
N ALA A 47 -23.11 2.44 -11.71
CA ALA A 47 -23.38 0.99 -11.65
C ALA A 47 -22.35 0.25 -10.77
N PRO A 48 -22.79 -0.62 -9.84
CA PRO A 48 -21.86 -1.43 -9.06
C PRO A 48 -21.01 -2.30 -10.00
N VAL A 49 -19.69 -2.16 -9.93
CA VAL A 49 -18.75 -3.05 -10.65
C VAL A 49 -18.80 -4.46 -10.05
N LEU A 50 -19.19 -4.58 -8.77
CA LEU A 50 -19.25 -5.81 -7.98
C LEU A 50 -20.71 -6.16 -7.64
N ARG A 51 -21.41 -6.84 -8.57
CA ARG A 51 -22.87 -7.10 -8.44
C ARG A 51 -23.19 -8.45 -7.83
N ASP A 52 -22.34 -9.45 -8.08
CA ASP A 52 -22.53 -10.81 -7.61
C ASP A 52 -21.21 -11.43 -7.12
N ARG A 53 -21.32 -12.59 -6.50
CA ARG A 53 -20.19 -13.31 -5.90
C ARG A 53 -19.10 -13.65 -6.93
N SER A 54 -19.47 -13.96 -8.17
CA SER A 54 -18.53 -14.33 -9.23
C SER A 54 -17.71 -13.12 -9.68
N ASP A 55 -18.35 -11.95 -9.85
CA ASP A 55 -17.68 -10.69 -10.15
C ASP A 55 -16.70 -10.30 -9.02
N VAL A 56 -17.10 -10.46 -7.75
CA VAL A 56 -16.23 -10.14 -6.60
C VAL A 56 -15.07 -11.13 -6.46
N ALA A 57 -15.30 -12.43 -6.64
CA ALA A 57 -14.24 -13.44 -6.57
C ALA A 57 -13.21 -13.26 -7.69
N ALA A 58 -13.67 -12.94 -8.90
CA ALA A 58 -12.78 -12.59 -10.01
C ALA A 58 -12.00 -11.29 -9.72
N TYR A 59 -12.66 -10.26 -9.19
CA TYR A 59 -12.01 -9.02 -8.76
C TYR A 59 -10.96 -9.26 -7.68
N ALA A 60 -11.31 -9.99 -6.62
CA ALA A 60 -10.42 -10.29 -5.51
C ALA A 60 -9.18 -11.02 -6.01
N ALA A 61 -9.36 -12.07 -6.81
CA ALA A 61 -8.22 -12.80 -7.35
C ALA A 61 -7.36 -11.92 -8.27
N TYR A 62 -7.98 -10.99 -9.00
CA TYR A 62 -7.33 -10.09 -9.94
C TYR A 62 -6.55 -8.91 -9.32
N ARG A 63 -7.16 -8.20 -8.36
CA ARG A 63 -6.63 -6.97 -7.77
C ARG A 63 -6.08 -7.15 -6.37
N MET A 64 -6.68 -8.01 -5.53
CA MET A 64 -6.33 -8.12 -4.12
C MET A 64 -4.83 -8.44 -3.90
N PRO A 65 -4.16 -9.31 -4.69
CA PRO A 65 -2.73 -9.54 -4.55
C PRO A 65 -1.90 -8.27 -4.77
N ALA A 66 -2.28 -7.45 -5.75
CA ALA A 66 -1.56 -6.21 -6.06
C ALA A 66 -1.77 -5.17 -4.96
N THR A 67 -3.02 -5.00 -4.51
CA THR A 67 -3.35 -4.10 -3.39
C THR A 67 -2.66 -4.55 -2.09
N PHE A 68 -2.63 -5.86 -1.81
CA PHE A 68 -1.93 -6.43 -0.66
C PHE A 68 -0.44 -6.07 -0.68
N GLU A 69 0.26 -6.26 -1.81
CA GLU A 69 1.69 -5.97 -1.88
C GLU A 69 1.99 -4.47 -1.80
N ALA A 70 1.17 -3.62 -2.42
CA ALA A 70 1.32 -2.17 -2.33
C ALA A 70 1.10 -1.66 -0.90
N VAL A 71 0.04 -2.12 -0.23
CA VAL A 71 -0.23 -1.75 1.16
C VAL A 71 0.86 -2.29 2.08
N ARG A 72 1.26 -3.56 1.93
CA ARG A 72 2.34 -4.17 2.73
C ARG A 72 3.65 -3.39 2.59
N SER A 73 3.99 -2.94 1.39
CA SER A 73 5.17 -2.10 1.17
C SER A 73 5.07 -0.75 1.87
N ALA A 74 3.91 -0.08 1.82
CA ALA A 74 3.68 1.17 2.55
C ALA A 74 3.75 0.98 4.08
N LEU A 75 3.19 -0.12 4.59
CA LEU A 75 3.20 -0.46 6.01
C LEU A 75 4.61 -0.81 6.52
N TYR A 76 5.48 -1.44 5.72
CA TYR A 76 6.89 -1.57 6.09
C TYR A 76 7.58 -0.23 6.20
N GLY A 77 7.29 0.72 5.30
CA GLY A 77 7.82 2.09 5.44
C GLY A 77 7.48 2.71 6.79
N LEU A 78 6.27 2.47 7.30
CA LEU A 78 5.86 2.88 8.65
C LEU A 78 6.57 2.08 9.75
N ALA A 79 6.62 0.75 9.63
CA ALA A 79 7.27 -0.12 10.62
C ALA A 79 8.77 0.17 10.75
N ASP A 80 9.46 0.44 9.64
CA ASP A 80 10.88 0.80 9.62
C ASP A 80 11.10 2.16 10.31
N ALA A 81 10.20 3.12 10.10
CA ALA A 81 10.27 4.43 10.76
C ALA A 81 9.89 4.38 12.25
N ALA A 82 9.19 3.33 12.68
CA ALA A 82 8.70 3.15 14.05
C ALA A 82 8.83 1.69 14.53
N PRO A 83 10.07 1.16 14.67
CA PRO A 83 10.32 -0.28 14.86
C PRO A 83 9.80 -0.84 16.19
N GLN A 84 9.52 0.03 17.17
CA GLN A 84 8.98 -0.34 18.47
C GLN A 84 7.46 -0.25 18.55
N TRP A 85 6.80 0.16 17.46
CA TRP A 85 5.35 0.37 17.43
C TRP A 85 4.63 -0.72 16.64
N ALA A 86 3.50 -1.17 17.17
CA ALA A 86 2.54 -2.03 16.49
C ALA A 86 1.10 -1.61 16.87
N PRO A 87 0.14 -1.66 15.94
CA PRO A 87 -1.22 -1.18 16.22
C PRO A 87 -2.04 -2.17 17.04
N GLY A 88 -2.60 -1.78 18.19
CA GLY A 88 -3.57 -2.60 18.93
C GLY A 88 -4.97 -2.60 18.28
N SER A 89 -5.24 -1.62 17.42
CA SER A 89 -6.51 -1.46 16.70
C SER A 89 -6.30 -0.93 15.27
N HIS A 90 -7.16 -1.37 14.34
CA HIS A 90 -7.06 -1.05 12.92
C HIS A 90 -8.44 -0.75 12.32
N VAL A 91 -8.55 0.33 11.56
CA VAL A 91 -9.72 0.66 10.73
C VAL A 91 -9.30 0.74 9.26
N ASP A 92 -9.97 -0.02 8.41
CA ASP A 92 -9.72 -0.06 6.96
C ASP A 92 -10.89 0.58 6.20
N VAL A 93 -10.67 1.79 5.67
CA VAL A 93 -11.68 2.58 4.97
C VAL A 93 -11.61 2.28 3.47
N GLY A 94 -12.71 1.79 2.90
CA GLY A 94 -12.72 1.27 1.53
C GLY A 94 -12.01 -0.07 1.43
N GLY A 95 -12.08 -0.87 2.50
CA GLY A 95 -11.27 -2.08 2.62
C GLY A 95 -11.68 -3.20 1.65
N GLY A 96 -12.88 -3.14 1.05
CA GLY A 96 -13.36 -4.09 0.06
C GLY A 96 -13.24 -5.54 0.53
N THR A 97 -12.39 -6.31 -0.14
CA THR A 97 -12.13 -7.73 0.19
C THR A 97 -11.04 -7.92 1.26
N GLY A 98 -10.56 -6.83 1.86
CA GLY A 98 -9.66 -6.79 3.02
C GLY A 98 -8.17 -6.79 2.70
N ALA A 99 -7.74 -6.36 1.52
CA ALA A 99 -6.31 -6.42 1.13
C ALA A 99 -5.39 -5.77 2.17
N ALA A 100 -5.77 -4.60 2.69
CA ALA A 100 -5.01 -3.90 3.72
C ALA A 100 -5.06 -4.62 5.07
N THR A 101 -6.20 -5.19 5.44
CA THR A 101 -6.34 -6.02 6.66
C THR A 101 -5.38 -7.22 6.66
N TRP A 102 -5.24 -7.91 5.52
CA TRP A 102 -4.22 -8.97 5.36
C TRP A 102 -2.80 -8.43 5.39
N ALA A 103 -2.55 -7.26 4.81
CA ALA A 103 -1.22 -6.63 4.82
C ALA A 103 -0.79 -6.22 6.25
N VAL A 104 -1.70 -5.70 7.07
CA VAL A 104 -1.44 -5.38 8.48
C VAL A 104 -1.05 -6.63 9.26
N ASP A 105 -1.78 -7.74 9.08
CA ASP A 105 -1.45 -9.04 9.71
C ASP A 105 -0.09 -9.61 9.24
N ALA A 106 0.33 -9.31 8.01
CA ALA A 106 1.63 -9.74 7.48
C ALA A 106 2.81 -8.88 7.96
N VAL A 107 2.56 -7.65 8.43
CA VAL A 107 3.61 -6.73 8.91
C VAL A 107 3.75 -6.80 10.42
N TRP A 108 2.65 -6.89 11.16
CA TRP A 108 2.67 -6.97 12.61
C TRP A 108 2.01 -8.26 13.11
N ASP A 109 2.74 -8.98 13.97
CA ASP A 109 2.19 -10.06 14.78
C ASP A 109 1.38 -9.52 15.97
N GLY A 110 0.59 -10.38 16.57
CA GLY A 110 -0.14 -10.11 17.81
C GLY A 110 -1.62 -9.77 17.64
N PRO A 111 -2.37 -9.71 18.75
CA PRO A 111 -3.80 -9.43 18.73
C PRO A 111 -4.06 -7.97 18.33
N ARG A 112 -5.09 -7.76 17.52
CA ARG A 112 -5.61 -6.43 17.21
C ARG A 112 -7.10 -6.48 16.89
N THR A 113 -7.82 -5.42 17.23
CA THR A 113 -9.21 -5.25 16.80
C THR A 113 -9.25 -4.58 15.43
N THR A 114 -9.80 -5.25 14.43
CA THR A 114 -9.88 -4.72 13.05
C THR A 114 -11.32 -4.46 12.66
N THR A 115 -11.60 -3.27 12.13
CA THR A 115 -12.88 -2.91 11.49
C THR A 115 -12.65 -2.59 10.02
N VAL A 116 -13.36 -3.27 9.13
CA VAL A 116 -13.34 -3.03 7.68
C VAL A 116 -14.64 -2.33 7.27
N LEU A 117 -14.51 -1.17 6.63
CA LEU A 117 -15.62 -0.34 6.17
C LEU A 117 -15.64 -0.30 4.65
N ASP A 118 -16.76 -0.70 4.03
CA ASP A 118 -16.95 -0.59 2.59
C ASP A 118 -18.43 -0.41 2.23
N TRP A 119 -18.74 0.14 1.07
CA TRP A 119 -20.11 0.30 0.61
C TRP A 119 -20.65 -0.99 -0.04
N ALA A 120 -19.76 -1.82 -0.59
CA ALA A 120 -20.07 -3.02 -1.36
C ALA A 120 -20.18 -4.26 -0.46
N GLU A 121 -21.40 -4.58 -0.05
CA GLU A 121 -21.72 -5.79 0.74
C GLU A 121 -21.11 -7.10 0.16
N PRO A 122 -21.16 -7.34 -1.18
CA PRO A 122 -20.55 -8.54 -1.72
C PRO A 122 -19.03 -8.64 -1.51
N ALA A 123 -18.32 -7.50 -1.49
CA ALA A 123 -16.88 -7.45 -1.21
C ALA A 123 -16.57 -7.77 0.26
N LEU A 124 -17.34 -7.17 1.17
CA LEU A 124 -17.25 -7.44 2.61
C LEU A 124 -17.51 -8.92 2.94
N ALA A 125 -18.57 -9.49 2.35
CA ALA A 125 -18.92 -10.90 2.54
C ALA A 125 -17.79 -11.84 2.08
N LEU A 126 -17.18 -11.57 0.92
CA LEU A 126 -16.04 -12.35 0.44
C LEU A 126 -14.80 -12.15 1.31
N GLY A 127 -14.51 -10.91 1.71
CA GLY A 127 -13.39 -10.60 2.59
C GLY A 127 -13.48 -11.33 3.93
N LYS A 128 -14.67 -11.35 4.54
CA LYS A 128 -14.98 -12.11 5.75
C LYS A 128 -14.77 -13.61 5.57
N GLU A 129 -15.21 -14.17 4.45
CA GLU A 129 -14.97 -15.58 4.13
C GLU A 129 -13.48 -15.89 4.02
N LEU A 130 -12.73 -15.05 3.28
CA LEU A 130 -11.29 -15.20 3.13
C LEU A 130 -10.59 -15.14 4.49
N ALA A 131 -10.86 -14.11 5.29
CA ALA A 131 -10.26 -13.93 6.59
C ALA A 131 -10.58 -15.09 7.55
N GLY A 132 -11.79 -15.67 7.45
CA GLY A 132 -12.20 -16.86 8.18
C GLY A 132 -11.35 -18.11 7.90
N ARG A 133 -10.65 -18.18 6.76
CA ARG A 133 -9.72 -19.26 6.40
C ARG A 133 -8.30 -19.06 6.95
N SER A 134 -8.01 -17.90 7.55
CA SER A 134 -6.70 -17.61 8.11
C SER A 134 -6.46 -18.31 9.45
N ALA A 135 -5.21 -18.66 9.72
CA ALA A 135 -4.76 -19.10 11.05
C ALA A 135 -4.64 -17.93 12.04
N SER A 136 -4.58 -16.69 11.56
CA SER A 136 -4.55 -15.48 12.42
C SER A 136 -5.89 -15.25 13.10
N ALA A 137 -5.86 -15.12 14.43
CA ALA A 137 -7.03 -14.74 15.21
C ALA A 137 -7.51 -13.33 14.86
N ALA A 138 -6.59 -12.39 14.63
CA ALA A 138 -6.91 -11.00 14.28
C ALA A 138 -7.70 -10.92 12.98
N LEU A 139 -7.29 -11.67 11.94
CA LEU A 139 -8.03 -11.75 10.68
C LEU A 139 -9.43 -12.37 10.87
N ARG A 140 -9.52 -13.50 11.60
CA ARG A 140 -10.81 -14.17 11.81
C ARG A 140 -11.80 -13.35 12.62
N SER A 141 -11.32 -12.50 13.54
CA SER A 141 -12.15 -11.64 14.37
C SER A 141 -12.42 -10.26 13.77
N ALA A 142 -11.94 -9.97 12.57
CA ALA A 142 -12.20 -8.70 11.91
C ALA A 142 -13.71 -8.45 11.77
N ASP A 143 -14.15 -7.25 12.10
CA ASP A 143 -15.53 -6.81 11.96
C ASP A 143 -15.72 -6.13 10.60
N TRP A 144 -16.72 -6.58 9.85
CA TRP A 144 -16.96 -6.14 8.46
C TRP A 144 -18.28 -5.40 8.43
N ARG A 145 -18.24 -4.09 8.18
CA ARG A 145 -19.41 -3.22 8.27
C ARG A 145 -19.63 -2.48 6.97
N ARG A 146 -20.87 -2.53 6.51
CA ARG A 146 -21.29 -1.69 5.40
C ARG A 146 -21.35 -0.22 5.83
N ALA A 147 -20.67 0.64 5.10
CA ALA A 147 -20.64 2.08 5.36
C ALA A 147 -20.55 2.87 4.06
N VAL A 148 -21.17 4.06 4.03
CA VAL A 148 -20.98 5.00 2.92
C VAL A 148 -19.67 5.77 3.19
N ILE A 149 -18.77 5.74 2.21
CA ILE A 149 -17.49 6.44 2.29
C ILE A 149 -17.63 7.82 1.66
N GLY A 150 -17.42 8.87 2.44
CA GLY A 150 -17.51 10.25 1.94
C GLY A 150 -17.67 11.27 3.06
N ALA A 151 -18.30 12.40 2.76
CA ALA A 151 -18.35 13.57 3.64
C ALA A 151 -18.90 13.32 5.06
N GLY A 152 -19.81 12.37 5.23
CA GLY A 152 -20.43 12.05 6.53
C GLY A 152 -19.85 10.82 7.24
N ILE A 153 -18.71 10.29 6.79
CA ILE A 153 -18.11 9.12 7.45
C ILE A 153 -17.69 9.48 8.88
N ALA A 154 -17.97 8.58 9.81
CA ALA A 154 -17.50 8.64 11.19
C ALA A 154 -16.70 7.36 11.49
N LEU A 155 -15.45 7.53 11.87
CA LEU A 155 -14.54 6.42 12.17
C LEU A 155 -14.44 6.24 13.69
N PRO A 156 -14.40 5.00 14.20
CA PRO A 156 -13.98 4.79 15.58
C PRO A 156 -12.51 5.16 15.73
N ASP A 157 -12.10 5.61 16.91
CA ASP A 157 -10.69 5.85 17.21
C ASP A 157 -9.90 4.55 17.06
N ALA A 158 -8.70 4.64 16.48
CA ALA A 158 -7.85 3.49 16.19
C ALA A 158 -6.36 3.86 16.21
N ASP A 159 -5.52 2.86 16.46
CA ASP A 159 -4.07 3.03 16.38
C ASP A 159 -3.63 3.18 14.92
N LEU A 160 -4.22 2.41 14.00
CA LEU A 160 -3.96 2.49 12.56
C LEU A 160 -5.23 2.72 11.76
N VAL A 161 -5.23 3.71 10.87
CA VAL A 161 -6.24 3.88 9.84
C VAL A 161 -5.59 3.67 8.47
N THR A 162 -6.14 2.76 7.66
CA THR A 162 -5.75 2.59 6.25
C THR A 162 -6.84 3.10 5.33
N VAL A 163 -6.43 3.79 4.26
CA VAL A 163 -7.30 4.20 3.16
C VAL A 163 -6.60 3.84 1.86
N SER A 164 -7.04 2.78 1.17
CA SER A 164 -6.32 2.25 0.02
C SER A 164 -7.18 2.18 -1.22
N TYR A 165 -6.75 2.80 -2.32
CA TYR A 165 -7.36 2.76 -3.65
C TYR A 165 -8.82 3.24 -3.73
N VAL A 166 -9.29 4.02 -2.75
CA VAL A 166 -10.68 4.50 -2.68
C VAL A 166 -10.81 6.02 -2.87
N LEU A 167 -9.76 6.82 -2.61
CA LEU A 167 -9.87 8.28 -2.76
C LEU A 167 -10.13 8.67 -4.21
N GLY A 168 -9.59 7.92 -5.16
CA GLY A 168 -9.85 8.12 -6.59
C GLY A 168 -11.32 7.95 -7.01
N GLU A 169 -12.14 7.27 -6.22
CA GLU A 169 -13.56 7.04 -6.49
C GLU A 169 -14.45 8.15 -5.91
N LEU A 170 -13.88 9.06 -5.12
CA LEU A 170 -14.60 10.07 -4.37
C LEU A 170 -14.53 11.47 -5.00
N THR A 171 -15.59 12.24 -4.82
CA THR A 171 -15.59 13.68 -5.07
C THR A 171 -14.50 14.36 -4.24
N GLN A 172 -14.03 15.54 -4.66
CA GLN A 172 -12.99 16.25 -3.93
C GLN A 172 -13.40 16.57 -2.48
N GLU A 173 -14.64 16.96 -2.26
CA GLU A 173 -15.20 17.20 -0.93
C GLU A 173 -15.16 15.94 -0.05
N SER A 174 -15.67 14.82 -0.58
CA SER A 174 -15.66 13.53 0.12
C SER A 174 -14.24 13.05 0.42
N ARG A 175 -13.28 13.26 -0.49
CA ARG A 175 -11.86 12.94 -0.25
C ARG A 175 -11.33 13.71 0.97
N ARG A 176 -11.50 15.04 0.98
CA ARG A 176 -11.02 15.87 2.09
C ARG A 176 -11.66 15.47 3.41
N ALA A 177 -12.96 15.18 3.42
CA ALA A 177 -13.64 14.74 4.64
C ALA A 177 -13.14 13.38 5.15
N VAL A 178 -12.95 12.40 4.26
CA VAL A 178 -12.40 11.08 4.63
C VAL A 178 -11.00 11.20 5.21
N VAL A 179 -10.13 12.03 4.59
CA VAL A 179 -8.76 12.24 5.10
C VAL A 179 -8.77 12.99 6.43
N ALA A 180 -9.65 13.98 6.60
CA ALA A 180 -9.82 14.68 7.87
C ALA A 180 -10.25 13.73 8.99
N GLU A 181 -11.22 12.85 8.70
CA GLU A 181 -11.72 11.90 9.68
C GLU A 181 -10.68 10.80 9.99
N ALA A 182 -9.93 10.34 8.99
CA ALA A 182 -8.80 9.44 9.22
C ALA A 182 -7.73 10.08 10.12
N ALA A 183 -7.40 11.36 9.89
CA ALA A 183 -6.49 12.12 10.73
C ALA A 183 -7.01 12.27 12.17
N ARG A 184 -8.31 12.48 12.35
CA ARG A 184 -8.96 12.62 13.66
C ARG A 184 -8.90 11.31 14.45
N ALA A 185 -9.24 10.20 13.80
CA ALA A 185 -9.41 8.90 14.45
C ALA A 185 -8.10 8.14 14.69
N GLY A 186 -7.09 8.34 13.83
CA GLY A 186 -5.87 7.54 13.81
C GLY A 186 -4.70 8.09 14.64
N GLN A 187 -3.96 7.21 15.32
CA GLN A 187 -2.60 7.51 15.79
C GLN A 187 -1.57 7.42 14.66
N ALA A 188 -1.76 6.47 13.75
CA ALA A 188 -1.08 6.34 12.47
C ALA A 188 -2.10 6.25 11.33
N VAL A 189 -1.80 6.90 10.22
CA VAL A 189 -2.70 7.00 9.06
C VAL A 189 -1.90 6.70 7.80
N VAL A 190 -2.31 5.69 7.04
CA VAL A 190 -1.62 5.23 5.82
C VAL A 190 -2.57 5.27 4.64
N LEU A 191 -2.26 6.12 3.66
CA LEU A 191 -3.04 6.32 2.45
C LEU A 191 -2.28 5.78 1.26
N ILE A 192 -2.95 5.02 0.39
CA ILE A 192 -2.37 4.42 -0.80
C ILE A 192 -3.28 4.68 -2.00
N GLU A 193 -2.71 5.11 -3.12
CA GLU A 193 -3.40 5.30 -4.40
C GLU A 193 -2.57 4.71 -5.55
N PRO A 194 -3.15 4.49 -6.74
CA PRO A 194 -2.40 4.09 -7.92
C PRO A 194 -1.21 5.02 -8.19
N GLY A 195 -0.09 4.46 -8.64
CA GLY A 195 1.14 5.19 -8.95
C GLY A 195 1.07 5.92 -10.29
N THR A 196 -0.04 6.63 -10.53
CA THR A 196 -0.29 7.50 -11.68
C THR A 196 -0.10 8.96 -11.29
N PRO A 197 0.00 9.90 -12.25
CA PRO A 197 0.03 11.32 -11.93
C PRO A 197 -1.14 11.78 -11.06
N GLU A 198 -2.36 11.29 -11.31
CA GLU A 198 -3.56 11.66 -10.55
C GLU A 198 -3.56 11.06 -9.14
N GLY A 199 -3.15 9.78 -9.00
CA GLY A 199 -3.05 9.15 -7.69
C GLY A 199 -1.97 9.80 -6.81
N TYR A 200 -0.83 10.17 -7.41
CA TYR A 200 0.19 10.98 -6.75
C TYR A 200 -0.37 12.33 -6.26
N LEU A 201 -1.14 13.05 -7.08
CA LEU A 201 -1.72 14.33 -6.67
C LEU A 201 -2.70 14.18 -5.50
N ARG A 202 -3.49 13.10 -5.46
CA ARG A 202 -4.36 12.81 -4.31
C ARG A 202 -3.55 12.54 -3.04
N ILE A 203 -2.48 11.76 -3.14
CA ILE A 203 -1.60 11.49 -2.00
C ILE A 203 -0.88 12.75 -1.53
N ARG A 204 -0.48 13.63 -2.45
CA ARG A 204 0.13 14.93 -2.13
C ARG A 204 -0.87 15.84 -1.39
N GLU A 205 -2.09 16.00 -1.89
CA GLU A 205 -3.15 16.78 -1.23
C GLU A 205 -3.46 16.20 0.17
N ALA A 206 -3.58 14.87 0.27
CA ALA A 206 -3.87 14.22 1.53
C ALA A 206 -2.71 14.32 2.53
N ARG A 207 -1.46 14.22 2.09
CA ARG A 207 -0.27 14.44 2.91
C ARG A 207 -0.30 15.83 3.54
N ASP A 208 -0.54 16.86 2.75
CA ASP A 208 -0.59 18.25 3.24
C ASP A 208 -1.72 18.41 4.28
N GLN A 209 -2.85 17.74 4.07
CA GLN A 209 -3.96 17.73 5.03
C GLN A 209 -3.64 17.00 6.33
N LEU A 210 -2.95 15.85 6.28
CA LEU A 210 -2.53 15.10 7.47
C LEU A 210 -1.56 15.96 8.31
N ILE A 211 -0.61 16.64 7.68
CA ILE A 211 0.33 17.55 8.34
C ILE A 211 -0.41 18.74 8.97
N ALA A 212 -1.34 19.36 8.24
CA ALA A 212 -2.17 20.44 8.76
C ALA A 212 -3.05 19.99 9.95
N SER A 213 -3.35 18.69 10.05
CA SER A 213 -4.08 18.08 11.17
C SER A 213 -3.19 17.67 12.36
N GLY A 214 -1.91 18.05 12.31
CA GLY A 214 -0.92 17.84 13.38
C GLY A 214 -0.22 16.49 13.34
N LEU A 215 -0.32 15.71 12.26
CA LEU A 215 0.48 14.50 12.08
C LEU A 215 1.86 14.83 11.48
N LYS A 216 2.80 13.92 11.68
CA LYS A 216 4.16 13.96 11.13
C LYS A 216 4.35 12.85 10.12
N VAL A 217 5.05 13.12 9.00
CA VAL A 217 5.26 12.10 7.98
C VAL A 217 6.31 11.10 8.45
N ALA A 218 5.92 9.84 8.54
CA ALA A 218 6.82 8.73 8.87
C ALA A 218 7.45 8.12 7.61
N ALA A 219 6.67 8.00 6.53
CA ALA A 219 7.12 7.48 5.24
C ALA A 219 6.17 7.94 4.11
N PRO A 220 6.57 7.88 2.82
CA PRO A 220 7.92 7.60 2.32
C PRO A 220 8.86 8.80 2.42
N CYS A 221 8.30 10.01 2.53
CA CYS A 221 9.06 11.27 2.52
C CYS A 221 9.91 11.37 3.78
N PRO A 222 11.16 11.86 3.66
CA PRO A 222 12.06 12.05 4.81
C PRO A 222 11.81 13.39 5.54
N HIS A 223 10.76 14.13 5.17
CA HIS A 223 10.48 15.48 5.68
C HIS A 223 8.97 15.79 5.64
N ASP A 224 8.57 16.80 6.42
CA ASP A 224 7.22 17.38 6.42
C ASP A 224 7.06 18.55 5.43
N GLY A 225 8.17 19.14 4.95
CA GLY A 225 8.17 20.24 4.00
C GLY A 225 7.39 20.01 2.70
N THR A 226 7.26 21.06 1.88
CA THR A 226 6.58 20.95 0.57
C THR A 226 7.26 19.89 -0.30
N CYS A 227 6.49 19.01 -0.95
CA CYS A 227 7.05 18.02 -1.85
C CYS A 227 7.85 18.71 -2.98
N PRO A 228 9.15 18.38 -3.17
CA PRO A 228 10.03 19.08 -4.11
C PRO A 228 9.80 18.73 -5.60
N ILE A 229 8.91 17.77 -5.90
CA ILE A 229 8.52 17.46 -7.28
C ILE A 229 7.57 18.54 -7.79
N GLU A 230 7.95 19.18 -8.90
CA GLU A 230 7.11 20.15 -9.59
C GLU A 230 5.89 19.45 -10.23
N VAL A 231 4.70 19.94 -9.90
CA VAL A 231 3.43 19.39 -10.41
C VAL A 231 3.37 19.52 -11.93
N GLY A 232 3.05 18.41 -12.59
CA GLY A 232 2.94 18.34 -14.06
C GLY A 232 4.26 18.01 -14.77
N GLN A 233 5.40 18.12 -14.09
CA GLN A 233 6.70 17.69 -14.64
C GLN A 233 6.99 16.22 -14.33
N ASP A 234 6.66 15.78 -13.11
CA ASP A 234 6.89 14.39 -12.68
C ASP A 234 5.92 13.99 -11.54
N TRP A 235 5.95 12.73 -11.11
CA TRP A 235 5.18 12.24 -9.97
C TRP A 235 5.96 11.24 -9.10
N CYS A 236 5.80 11.32 -7.78
CA CYS A 236 6.38 10.33 -6.87
C CYS A 236 5.53 9.06 -6.85
N HIS A 237 6.15 7.91 -7.06
CA HIS A 237 5.52 6.60 -6.97
C HIS A 237 6.56 5.54 -6.66
N PHE A 238 6.10 4.34 -6.32
CA PHE A 238 6.88 3.15 -6.01
C PHE A 238 6.31 1.95 -6.77
N SER A 239 6.94 0.78 -6.60
CA SER A 239 6.62 -0.43 -7.34
C SER A 239 6.71 -1.64 -6.42
N ALA A 240 5.60 -2.33 -6.20
CA ALA A 240 5.57 -3.60 -5.48
C ALA A 240 5.47 -4.75 -6.48
N ARG A 241 6.32 -5.77 -6.32
CA ARG A 241 6.30 -6.95 -7.19
C ARG A 241 5.23 -7.94 -6.72
N VAL A 242 4.34 -8.30 -7.63
CA VAL A 242 3.20 -9.20 -7.40
C VAL A 242 3.42 -10.50 -8.16
N SER A 243 3.34 -11.63 -7.46
CA SER A 243 3.38 -12.95 -8.12
C SER A 243 2.08 -13.20 -8.89
N ARG A 244 2.17 -13.57 -10.17
CA ARG A 244 1.00 -13.90 -10.99
C ARG A 244 0.54 -15.33 -10.73
N SER A 245 -0.72 -15.48 -10.36
CA SER A 245 -1.40 -16.78 -10.32
C SER A 245 -1.46 -17.43 -11.72
N SER A 246 -1.74 -18.74 -11.77
CA SER A 246 -1.99 -19.45 -13.03
C SER A 246 -3.13 -18.83 -13.83
N LEU A 247 -4.17 -18.31 -13.15
CA LEU A 247 -5.27 -17.58 -13.79
C LEU A 247 -4.81 -16.22 -14.34
N HIS A 248 -4.00 -15.45 -13.60
CA HIS A 248 -3.43 -14.18 -14.11
C HIS A 248 -2.65 -14.37 -15.40
N ARG A 249 -1.86 -15.44 -15.49
CA ARG A 249 -1.12 -15.77 -16.71
C ARG A 249 -2.06 -16.14 -17.86
N LYS A 250 -3.12 -16.91 -17.60
CA LYS A 250 -4.12 -17.29 -18.61
C LYS A 250 -4.92 -16.09 -19.13
N VAL A 251 -5.28 -15.13 -18.28
CA VAL A 251 -6.16 -14.01 -18.68
C VAL A 251 -5.40 -12.81 -19.26
N LYS A 252 -4.23 -12.44 -18.71
CA LYS A 252 -3.48 -11.27 -19.22
C LYS A 252 -2.63 -11.55 -20.46
N GLY A 253 -2.55 -12.81 -20.92
CA GLY A 253 -1.68 -13.20 -22.04
C GLY A 253 -0.18 -12.94 -21.80
N GLY A 254 0.23 -12.71 -20.54
CA GLY A 254 1.60 -12.37 -20.17
C GLY A 254 2.43 -13.61 -19.85
N SER A 255 3.61 -13.72 -20.43
CA SER A 255 4.54 -14.84 -20.22
C SER A 255 5.30 -14.77 -18.89
N LEU A 256 5.45 -13.58 -18.30
CA LEU A 256 6.18 -13.39 -17.05
C LEU A 256 5.37 -13.85 -15.82
N PRO A 257 6.01 -14.51 -14.83
CA PRO A 257 5.35 -15.02 -13.62
C PRO A 257 5.06 -13.93 -12.57
N TYR A 258 5.35 -12.67 -12.86
CA TYR A 258 5.12 -11.53 -11.97
C TYR A 258 4.62 -10.30 -12.73
N GLU A 259 4.05 -9.35 -12.00
CA GLU A 259 3.81 -7.99 -12.44
C GLU A 259 4.18 -6.98 -11.36
N ASP A 260 4.44 -5.75 -11.78
CA ASP A 260 4.80 -4.67 -10.86
C ASP A 260 3.57 -3.75 -10.71
N GLU A 261 3.03 -3.70 -9.50
CA GLU A 261 1.97 -2.75 -9.13
C GLU A 261 2.62 -1.42 -8.76
N LYS A 262 2.27 -0.36 -9.50
CA LYS A 262 2.72 0.98 -9.19
C LYS A 262 1.76 1.66 -8.22
N PHE A 263 2.28 2.26 -7.18
CA PHE A 263 1.47 2.94 -6.16
C PHE A 263 2.17 4.21 -5.65
N ALA A 264 1.39 5.15 -5.12
CA ALA A 264 1.84 6.28 -4.33
C ALA A 264 1.26 6.16 -2.93
N TYR A 265 1.98 6.60 -1.90
CA TYR A 265 1.49 6.50 -0.53
C TYR A 265 2.03 7.61 0.37
N VAL A 266 1.36 7.80 1.51
CA VAL A 266 1.86 8.54 2.66
C VAL A 266 1.47 7.78 3.93
N ALA A 267 2.40 7.67 4.86
CA ALA A 267 2.21 7.21 6.23
C ALA A 267 2.54 8.37 7.16
N ALA A 268 1.59 8.78 8.01
CA ALA A 268 1.76 9.86 8.96
C ALA A 268 1.32 9.43 10.37
N THR A 269 1.98 9.95 11.40
CA THR A 269 1.77 9.54 12.79
C THR A 269 1.63 10.73 13.73
N ARG A 270 1.02 10.50 14.90
CA ARG A 270 0.99 11.45 16.03
C ARG A 270 2.14 11.24 17.02
N PHE A 271 2.76 10.07 16.97
CA PHE A 271 3.88 9.70 17.81
C PHE A 271 5.21 9.89 17.07
N PRO A 272 6.34 10.05 17.81
CA PRO A 272 7.66 10.20 17.22
C PRO A 272 8.06 8.99 16.36
N THR A 273 8.71 9.28 15.22
CA THR A 273 9.27 8.29 14.31
C THR A 273 10.66 8.73 13.88
N THR A 274 11.43 7.84 13.28
CA THR A 274 12.71 8.15 12.63
C THR A 274 12.54 8.01 11.11
N PRO A 275 12.20 9.09 10.38
CA PRO A 275 12.17 9.05 8.93
C PRO A 275 13.55 8.70 8.37
N VAL A 276 13.57 8.13 7.18
CA VAL A 276 14.83 7.80 6.49
C VAL A 276 15.62 9.06 6.14
N PRO A 277 16.96 9.01 6.06
CA PRO A 277 17.75 10.20 5.69
C PRO A 277 17.45 10.67 4.27
N SER A 278 17.34 9.74 3.33
CA SER A 278 16.83 10.00 1.98
C SER A 278 16.11 8.76 1.47
N ARG A 279 15.18 8.98 0.55
CA ARG A 279 14.39 7.93 -0.10
C ARG A 279 14.82 7.83 -1.56
N ILE A 280 15.11 6.62 -2.04
CA ILE A 280 15.31 6.37 -3.47
C ILE A 280 13.95 6.51 -4.18
N THR A 281 13.84 7.49 -5.07
CA THR A 281 12.57 7.83 -5.73
C THR A 281 12.39 7.20 -7.09
N ARG A 282 13.43 6.56 -7.66
CA ARG A 282 13.41 5.87 -8.95
C ARG A 282 14.21 4.57 -8.89
N ARG A 283 14.00 3.67 -9.85
CA ARG A 283 14.84 2.48 -9.98
C ARG A 283 16.32 2.87 -10.13
N PRO A 284 17.22 2.33 -9.28
CA PRO A 284 18.65 2.57 -9.41
C PRO A 284 19.17 2.28 -10.82
N GLN A 285 19.94 3.21 -11.39
CA GLN A 285 20.49 3.06 -12.73
C GLN A 285 21.88 2.43 -12.65
N ILE A 286 21.94 1.11 -12.82
CA ILE A 286 23.20 0.36 -12.80
C ILE A 286 23.93 0.52 -14.14
N ARG A 287 25.18 0.98 -14.08
CA ARG A 287 26.08 1.14 -15.23
C ARG A 287 27.40 0.41 -14.95
N LYS A 288 28.29 0.37 -15.96
CA LYS A 288 29.62 -0.25 -15.80
C LYS A 288 30.46 0.56 -14.80
N GLY A 289 30.55 0.07 -13.56
CA GLY A 289 31.41 0.63 -12.51
C GLY A 289 30.81 1.77 -11.69
N LEU A 290 29.53 2.10 -11.91
CA LEU A 290 28.80 3.07 -11.11
C LEU A 290 27.30 2.74 -11.06
N VAL A 291 26.64 3.27 -10.03
CA VAL A 291 25.18 3.29 -9.87
C VAL A 291 24.75 4.74 -9.67
N LEU A 292 23.70 5.17 -10.38
CA LEU A 292 23.06 6.47 -10.17
C LEU A 292 21.76 6.26 -9.39
N LEU A 293 21.57 7.05 -8.34
CA LEU A 293 20.39 7.04 -7.49
C LEU A 293 19.72 8.42 -7.56
N ASP A 294 18.43 8.44 -7.90
CA ASP A 294 17.59 9.64 -7.72
C ASP A 294 16.98 9.58 -6.31
N LEU A 295 17.19 10.64 -5.53
CA LEU A 295 16.91 10.70 -4.10
C LEU A 295 15.96 11.87 -3.79
N CYS A 296 15.13 11.68 -2.78
CA CYS A 296 14.51 12.78 -2.02
C CYS A 296 15.13 12.76 -0.63
N GLY A 297 15.86 13.81 -0.26
CA GLY A 297 16.46 14.00 1.06
C GLY A 297 15.64 14.95 1.94
N PRO A 298 16.20 15.44 3.06
CA PRO A 298 15.54 16.40 3.94
C PRO A 298 15.08 17.66 3.20
N GLU A 299 14.18 18.44 3.81
CA GLU A 299 13.54 19.60 3.18
C GLU A 299 14.54 20.60 2.57
N GLU A 300 15.68 20.79 3.22
CA GLU A 300 16.74 21.70 2.79
C GLU A 300 17.44 21.24 1.50
N THR A 301 17.43 19.93 1.25
CA THR A 301 18.12 19.32 0.10
C THR A 301 17.16 18.93 -1.03
N GLY A 302 15.93 18.53 -0.70
CA GLY A 302 14.91 18.13 -1.66
C GLY A 302 15.35 17.00 -2.59
N LEU A 303 15.11 17.16 -3.90
CA LEU A 303 15.51 16.18 -4.90
C LEU A 303 17.00 16.29 -5.23
N GLY A 304 17.69 15.15 -5.23
CA GLY A 304 19.10 15.08 -5.56
C GLY A 304 19.46 13.81 -6.33
N ARG A 305 20.71 13.74 -6.78
CA ARG A 305 21.29 12.54 -7.39
C ARG A 305 22.57 12.14 -6.68
N ALA A 306 22.69 10.87 -6.33
CA ALA A 306 23.94 10.29 -5.84
C ALA A 306 24.59 9.43 -6.94
N THR A 307 25.91 9.60 -7.13
CA THR A 307 26.72 8.74 -8.00
C THR A 307 27.62 7.86 -7.15
N VAL A 308 27.31 6.57 -7.07
CA VAL A 308 28.07 5.60 -6.29
C VAL A 308 28.96 4.79 -7.23
N THR A 309 30.28 4.85 -7.07
CA THR A 309 31.24 4.19 -7.96
C THR A 309 31.97 3.06 -7.25
N LYS A 310 32.64 2.17 -7.98
CA LYS A 310 33.44 1.06 -7.42
C LYS A 310 34.42 1.47 -6.30
N ARG A 311 34.91 2.72 -6.32
CA ARG A 311 35.85 3.23 -5.30
C ARG A 311 35.20 3.37 -3.91
N HIS A 312 33.87 3.42 -3.84
CA HIS A 312 33.13 3.50 -2.58
C HIS A 312 32.91 2.12 -1.91
N GLY A 313 33.54 1.05 -2.41
CA GLY A 313 33.59 -0.24 -1.72
C GLY A 313 32.22 -0.85 -1.43
N ASP A 314 31.91 -1.06 -0.15
CA ASP A 314 30.66 -1.67 0.29
C ASP A 314 29.42 -0.82 -0.03
N LEU A 315 29.56 0.52 -0.05
CA LEU A 315 28.47 1.40 -0.49
C LEU A 315 28.11 1.15 -1.97
N TYR A 316 29.08 0.77 -2.81
CA TYR A 316 28.80 0.38 -4.20
C TYR A 316 28.10 -0.97 -4.31
N LYS A 317 28.39 -1.92 -3.40
CA LYS A 317 27.63 -3.19 -3.34
C LYS A 317 26.19 -2.90 -2.92
N ALA A 318 26.02 -2.15 -1.83
CA ALA A 318 24.70 -1.72 -1.36
C ALA A 318 23.91 -0.95 -2.44
N ALA A 319 24.54 -0.03 -3.17
CA ALA A 319 23.87 0.69 -4.26
C ALA A 319 23.40 -0.22 -5.40
N ARG A 320 24.11 -1.34 -5.67
CA ARG A 320 23.71 -2.30 -6.71
C ARG A 320 22.54 -3.17 -6.28
N ASP A 321 22.43 -3.42 -4.98
CA ASP A 321 21.38 -4.25 -4.39
C ASP A 321 20.18 -3.42 -3.93
N ALA A 322 20.33 -2.09 -3.87
CA ALA A 322 19.26 -1.16 -3.53
C ALA A 322 18.08 -1.24 -4.50
N GLU A 323 16.89 -1.11 -3.95
CA GLU A 323 15.64 -1.11 -4.67
C GLU A 323 14.97 0.28 -4.67
N TRP A 324 13.95 0.39 -5.50
CA TRP A 324 13.16 1.61 -5.60
C TRP A 324 12.29 1.76 -4.34
N GLY A 325 12.53 2.82 -3.60
CA GLY A 325 11.86 3.06 -2.32
C GLY A 325 12.72 2.73 -1.11
N ASP A 326 13.93 2.23 -1.30
CA ASP A 326 14.85 2.01 -0.18
C ASP A 326 15.31 3.33 0.44
N GLN A 327 15.70 3.23 1.71
CA GLN A 327 16.44 4.30 2.37
C GLN A 327 17.84 4.45 1.77
N TRP A 328 18.36 5.66 1.78
CA TRP A 328 19.73 5.94 1.40
C TRP A 328 20.34 7.03 2.28
N PRO A 329 21.61 6.89 2.71
CA PRO A 329 22.43 5.68 2.58
C PRO A 329 21.88 4.53 3.47
N PRO A 330 22.36 3.28 3.30
CA PRO A 330 21.95 2.17 4.16
C PRO A 330 22.27 2.46 5.64
N ALA A 331 21.43 1.97 6.57
CA ALA A 331 21.57 2.24 8.01
C ALA A 331 22.95 1.87 8.59
N ASP A 332 23.59 0.81 8.09
CA ASP A 332 24.91 0.36 8.56
C ASP A 332 26.09 1.07 7.85
N SER A 333 25.83 2.13 7.09
CA SER A 333 26.89 2.87 6.39
C SER A 333 27.57 3.89 7.31
N PRO A 334 28.89 4.11 7.17
CA PRO A 334 29.61 5.12 7.96
C PRO A 334 29.16 6.57 7.67
N ASP A 335 28.36 6.78 6.62
CA ASP A 335 27.75 8.06 6.26
C ASP A 335 26.28 8.18 6.74
N ALA A 336 25.77 7.18 7.49
CA ALA A 336 24.46 7.27 8.11
C ALA A 336 24.49 8.35 9.22
N PRO A 337 23.50 9.25 9.29
CA PRO A 337 23.42 10.17 10.42
C PRO A 337 23.23 9.36 11.71
N ASP A 338 23.96 9.72 12.78
CA ASP A 338 23.77 9.11 14.11
C ASP A 338 22.29 9.21 14.50
N ALA A 339 21.69 8.06 14.86
CA ALA A 339 20.35 8.04 15.40
C ALA A 339 20.31 8.96 16.64
N PRO A 340 19.30 9.84 16.79
CA PRO A 340 19.20 10.67 17.98
C PRO A 340 19.11 9.75 19.21
N ALA A 341 19.97 10.01 20.20
CA ALA A 341 19.89 9.33 21.49
C ALA A 341 18.51 9.64 22.11
N VAL A 342 17.80 8.57 22.46
CA VAL A 342 16.44 8.57 23.05
C VAL A 342 16.41 9.36 24.36
#